data_AF-A0A343AZW9-F1
#
_entry.id   AF-A0A343AZW9-F1
#
_cell.length_a   1.000
_cell.length_b   1.000
_cell.length_c   1.000
_cell.angle_alpha   90.00
_cell.angle_beta   90.00
_cell.angle_gamma   90.00
#
_symmetry.space_group_name_H-M   'P 1'
#
loop_
_entity.id
_entity.type
_entity.pdbx_description
1 polymer ?
#
loop_
_entity_poly.entity_id
_entity_poly.type
_entity_poly.pdbx_seq_one_letter_code
_entity_poly.pdbx_strand_id
1 'polypeptide(L)' 'MPQLDTSTWSIMITSMIITLFIMFQLKISKHYYYNSPEPLTTKLQKHSTPWETKWTKIYLPLSLLQQ' A
#
# COMPACT_ATOMS: atom_id res chain seq x y z
N MET A 1 -11.00 -22.53 50.25
CA MET A 1 -11.34 -21.15 49.84
C MET A 1 -11.31 -21.12 48.32
N PRO A 2 -12.39 -20.75 47.62
CA PRO A 2 -12.53 -20.98 46.16
C PRO A 2 -11.54 -20.19 45.28
N GLN A 3 -10.73 -19.32 45.88
CA GLN A 3 -9.66 -18.57 45.22
C GLN A 3 -8.31 -19.32 45.20
N LEU A 4 -8.17 -20.40 46.00
CA LEU A 4 -6.94 -21.20 46.08
C LEU A 4 -6.85 -22.28 44.98
N ASP A 5 -7.89 -22.43 44.16
CA ASP A 5 -7.95 -23.42 43.09
C ASP A 5 -7.16 -22.91 41.87
N THR A 6 -5.82 -22.99 41.96
CA THR A 6 -4.84 -22.52 40.97
C THR A 6 -4.95 -23.19 39.60
N SER A 7 -5.62 -24.35 39.51
CA SER A 7 -5.89 -25.02 38.24
C SER A 7 -6.82 -24.21 37.33
N THR A 8 -7.76 -23.46 37.92
CA THR A 8 -8.70 -22.62 37.17
C THR A 8 -8.04 -21.37 36.59
N TRP A 9 -6.93 -20.91 37.18
CA TRP A 9 -6.22 -19.72 36.71
C TRP A 9 -5.68 -19.88 35.30
N SER A 10 -5.17 -21.06 34.94
CA SER A 10 -4.65 -21.30 33.59
C SER A 10 -5.74 -21.14 32.52
N ILE A 11 -6.93 -21.70 32.77
CA ILE A 11 -8.09 -21.57 31.88
C ILE A 11 -8.60 -20.13 31.85
N MET A 12 -8.66 -19.46 32.99
CA MET A 12 -9.07 -18.05 33.08
C MET A 12 -8.12 -17.14 32.29
N ILE A 13 -6.80 -17.28 32.49
CA ILE A 13 -5.78 -16.49 31.77
C ILE A 13 -5.89 -16.75 30.27
N THR A 14 -5.97 -18.01 29.84
CA THR A 14 -6.10 -18.37 28.42
C THR A 14 -7.40 -17.82 27.81
N SER A 15 -8.52 -17.92 28.54
CA SER A 15 -9.82 -17.37 28.12
C SER A 15 -9.79 -15.85 27.99
N MET A 16 -9.13 -15.15 28.91
CA MET A 16 -8.96 -13.69 28.85
C MET A 16 -8.10 -13.28 27.64
N ILE A 17 -6.99 -13.98 27.36
CA ILE A 17 -6.12 -13.71 26.22
C ILE A 17 -6.88 -13.91 24.90
N ILE A 18 -7.62 -15.01 24.75
CA ILE A 18 -8.41 -15.29 23.53
C ILE A 18 -9.46 -14.20 23.30
N THR A 19 -10.16 -13.79 24.36
CA THR A 19 -11.19 -12.73 24.28
C THR A 19 -10.57 -11.41 23.81
N LEU A 20 -9.47 -10.99 24.43
CA LEU A 20 -8.75 -9.77 24.04
C LEU A 20 -8.22 -9.86 22.60
N PHE A 21 -7.67 -11.00 22.21
CA PHE A 21 -7.15 -11.23 20.86
C PHE A 21 -8.25 -11.07 19.80
N ILE A 22 -9.42 -11.68 19.98
CA ILE A 22 -10.54 -11.56 19.04
C ILE A 22 -11.01 -10.10 18.91
N MET A 23 -11.11 -9.37 20.03
CA MET A 23 -11.50 -7.95 20.02
C MET A 23 -10.50 -7.06 19.25
N PHE A 24 -9.20 -7.31 19.44
CA PHE A 24 -8.15 -6.57 18.72
C PHE A 24 -8.10 -6.94 17.24
N GLN A 25 -8.23 -8.22 16.90
CA GLN A 25 -8.22 -8.69 15.52
C GLN A 25 -9.30 -8.03 14.67
N LEU A 26 -10.52 -7.87 15.20
CA LEU A 26 -11.61 -7.16 14.52
C LEU A 26 -11.28 -5.69 14.22
N LYS A 27 -10.57 -5.00 15.13
CA LYS A 27 -10.14 -3.61 14.94
C LYS A 27 -9.01 -3.49 13.92
N ILE A 28 -8.05 -4.42 13.93
CA ILE A 28 -6.90 -4.44 13.01
C ILE A 28 -7.34 -4.85 11.61
N SER A 29 -8.24 -5.83 11.47
CA SER A 29 -8.75 -6.27 10.17
C SER A 29 -9.57 -5.19 9.45
N LYS A 30 -10.32 -4.36 10.21
CA LYS A 30 -11.02 -3.19 9.64
C LYS A 30 -10.10 -2.02 9.33
N HIS A 31 -8.86 -2.05 9.84
CA HIS A 31 -7.87 -1.07 9.47
C HIS A 31 -7.28 -1.44 8.12
N TYR A 32 -7.95 -0.99 7.05
CA TYR A 32 -7.33 -0.92 5.74
C TYR A 32 -6.19 0.08 5.85
N TYR A 33 -4.97 -0.43 5.96
CA TYR A 33 -3.79 0.36 5.62
C TYR A 33 -4.02 0.82 4.18
N TYR A 34 -4.29 2.11 4.01
CA TYR A 34 -4.16 2.73 2.71
C TYR A 34 -2.71 2.50 2.35
N ASN A 35 -2.45 1.59 1.40
CA ASN A 35 -1.17 1.56 0.73
C ASN A 35 -0.89 3.02 0.39
N SER A 36 0.21 3.58 0.92
CA SER A 36 0.62 4.93 0.53
C SER A 36 0.45 4.97 -0.98
N PRO A 37 -0.06 6.06 -1.57
CA PRO A 37 -0.16 6.15 -3.01
C PRO A 37 1.29 6.15 -3.49
N GLU A 38 1.85 4.96 -3.67
CA GLU A 38 3.09 4.73 -4.35
C GLU A 38 2.85 5.43 -5.67
N PRO A 39 3.63 6.46 -6.02
CA PRO A 39 3.37 7.31 -7.16
C PRO A 39 3.27 6.36 -8.33
N LEU A 40 2.02 6.09 -8.72
CA LEU A 40 1.58 4.95 -9.51
C LEU A 40 2.59 4.87 -10.61
N THR A 41 3.55 3.91 -10.53
CA THR A 41 4.78 3.94 -11.32
C THR A 41 4.28 4.24 -12.69
N THR A 42 4.47 5.50 -13.07
CA THR A 42 3.77 6.03 -14.21
C THR A 42 4.58 5.33 -15.23
N LYS A 43 4.10 4.17 -15.70
CA LYS A 43 4.62 3.49 -16.87
C LYS A 43 4.88 4.66 -17.75
N LEU A 44 6.16 4.91 -17.99
CA LEU A 44 6.69 6.10 -18.60
C LEU A 44 6.15 6.08 -20.04
N GLN A 45 4.84 6.26 -20.16
CA GLN A 45 4.15 6.65 -21.33
C GLN A 45 4.56 8.09 -21.36
N LYS A 46 5.77 8.30 -21.91
CA LYS A 46 6.33 9.57 -22.28
C LYS A 46 5.20 10.24 -23.03
N HIS A 47 4.40 11.03 -22.32
CA HIS A 47 3.34 11.79 -22.92
C HIS A 47 4.14 12.78 -23.74
N SER A 48 4.30 12.51 -25.05
CA SER A 48 5.11 13.33 -25.92
C SER A 48 4.54 14.73 -25.78
N THR A 49 5.28 15.58 -25.08
CA THR A 49 4.82 16.93 -24.87
C THR A 49 4.74 17.56 -26.25
N PRO A 50 3.71 18.36 -26.55
CA PRO A 50 3.62 19.01 -27.85
C PRO A 50 4.89 19.80 -28.21
N TRP A 51 5.68 20.16 -27.19
CA TRP A 51 7.02 20.72 -27.30
C TRP A 51 8.05 19.77 -27.96
N GLU A 52 8.16 18.52 -27.50
CA GLU A 52 9.03 17.49 -28.12
C GLU A 52 8.64 17.24 -29.59
N THR A 53 7.33 17.19 -29.86
CA THR A 53 6.81 17.03 -31.23
C THR A 53 7.11 18.27 -32.09
N LYS A 54 7.09 19.48 -31.53
CA LYS A 54 7.52 20.68 -32.25
C LYS A 54 9.02 20.64 -32.56
N TRP A 55 9.87 20.26 -31.62
CA TRP A 55 11.32 20.17 -31.84
C TRP A 55 11.67 19.13 -32.90
N THR A 56 11.17 17.90 -32.78
CA THR A 56 11.38 16.86 -33.78
C THR A 56 10.89 17.30 -35.16
N LYS A 57 9.75 17.98 -35.24
CA LYS A 57 9.22 18.53 -36.50
C LYS A 57 10.00 19.72 -37.05
N ILE A 58 10.81 20.44 -36.28
CA ILE A 58 11.66 21.54 -36.79
C ILE A 58 12.99 21.00 -37.32
N TYR A 59 13.57 20.01 -36.64
CA TYR A 59 14.84 19.42 -37.05
C TYR A 59 14.69 18.44 -38.23
N LEU A 60 13.60 17.68 -38.31
CA LEU A 60 13.35 16.72 -39.39
C LEU A 60 13.23 17.32 -40.81
N PRO A 61 12.53 18.45 -41.05
CA PRO A 61 12.49 19.07 -42.38
C PRO A 61 13.84 19.68 -42.77
N LEU A 62 14.62 20.16 -41.79
CA LEU A 62 15.93 20.72 -42.04
C LEU A 62 16.95 19.64 -42.44
N SER A 63 16.87 18.45 -41.83
CA SER A 63 17.81 17.36 -42.15
C SER A 63 17.61 16.75 -43.54
N LEU A 64 16.39 16.76 -44.07
CA LEU A 64 16.08 16.25 -45.41
C LEU A 64 16.47 17.20 -46.54
N LEU A 65 16.64 18.49 -46.26
CA LEU A 65 17.07 19.49 -47.25
C LEU A 65 18.59 19.57 -47.39
N GLN A 66 19.36 18.91 -46.52
CA GLN A 66 20.81 18.98 -46.47
C GLN A 66 21.50 17.71 -46.99
N GLN A 67 20.78 16.88 -47.76
CA GLN A 67 21.26 15.62 -48.35
C GLN A 67 21.18 15.71 -49.88
#